data_AF-A0A6B9YI24-F1
#
_entry.id   AF-A0A6B9YI24-F1
#
_cell.length_a   1.000
_cell.length_b   1.000
_cell.length_c   1.000
_cell.angle_alpha   90.00
_cell.angle_beta   90.00
_cell.angle_gamma   90.00
#
_symmetry.space_group_name_H-M   'P 1'
#
loop_
_entity.id
_entity.type
_entity.pdbx_description
1 polymer ?
#
loop_
_entity_poly.entity_id
_entity_poly.type
_entity_poly.pdbx_seq_one_letter_code
_entity_poly.pdbx_strand_id
1 'polypeptide(L)' 'MEIKSGMATSEVAHLLQEKQMIDHAGEFESYLAEHGYEKAVQIGHFEVHSDMDFYEIAETITN' A
#
# COMPACT_ATOMS: atom_id res chain seq x y z
N MET A 1 -4.55 3.65 -8.48
CA MET A 1 -5.14 2.91 -7.34
C MET A 1 -5.93 3.90 -6.48
N GLU A 2 -7.11 3.55 -5.97
CA GLU A 2 -7.90 4.44 -5.10
C GLU A 2 -7.93 3.88 -3.68
N ILE A 3 -7.55 4.69 -2.69
CA ILE A 3 -7.65 4.38 -1.26
C ILE A 3 -8.77 5.24 -0.67
N LYS A 4 -9.73 4.60 0.00
CA LYS A 4 -10.94 5.24 0.54
C LYS A 4 -10.89 5.33 2.05
N SER A 5 -11.62 6.31 2.58
CA SER A 5 -11.80 6.47 4.03
C SER A 5 -12.34 5.19 4.66
N GLY A 6 -11.72 4.77 5.76
CA GLY A 6 -12.12 3.58 6.51
C GLY A 6 -11.51 2.26 6.03
N MET A 7 -10.71 2.28 4.96
CA MET A 7 -9.93 1.11 4.56
C MET A 7 -8.80 0.85 5.58
N ALA A 8 -8.65 -0.40 5.99
CA ALA A 8 -7.48 -0.86 6.74
C ALA A 8 -6.26 -1.04 5.81
N THR A 9 -5.05 -1.02 6.36
CA THR A 9 -3.81 -1.29 5.60
C THR A 9 -3.78 -2.68 4.97
N SER A 10 -4.39 -3.68 5.61
CA SER A 10 -4.61 -5.00 5.02
C SER A 10 -5.46 -4.94 3.75
N GLU A 11 -6.52 -4.13 3.71
CA GLU A 11 -7.35 -3.95 2.52
C GLU A 11 -6.58 -3.23 1.41
N VAL A 12 -5.75 -2.24 1.75
CA VAL A 12 -4.84 -1.56 0.81
C VAL A 12 -3.84 -2.54 0.20
N ALA A 13 -3.20 -3.37 1.03
CA ALA A 13 -2.27 -4.40 0.58
C ALA A 13 -2.95 -5.45 -0.32
N HIS A 14 -4.14 -5.92 0.06
CA HIS A 14 -4.91 -6.84 -0.76
C HIS A 14 -5.30 -6.23 -2.11
N LEU A 15 -5.68 -4.95 -2.15
CA LEU A 15 -6.00 -4.25 -3.40
C LEU A 15 -4.79 -4.13 -4.33
N LEU A 16 -3.58 -3.91 -3.80
CA LEU A 16 -2.34 -3.93 -4.58
C LEU A 16 -2.08 -5.32 -5.18
N GLN A 17 -2.27 -6.38 -4.37
CA GLN A 17 -2.10 -7.75 -4.83
C GLN A 17 -3.13 -8.15 -5.89
N GLU A 18 -4.40 -7.79 -5.71
CA GLU A 18 -5.48 -8.05 -6.70
C GLU A 18 -5.15 -7.38 -8.04
N LYS A 19 -4.53 -6.20 -8.00
CA LYS A 19 -4.07 -5.46 -9.18
C LYS A 19 -2.73 -5.95 -9.72
N GLN A 20 -2.16 -7.00 -9.15
CA GLN A 20 -0.85 -7.56 -9.53
C GLN A 20 0.30 -6.55 -9.41
N MET A 21 0.19 -5.59 -8.50
CA MET A 21 1.25 -4.61 -8.20
C MET A 21 2.26 -5.15 -7.19
N ILE A 22 1.83 -6.09 -6.34
CA ILE A 22 2.67 -6.82 -5.40
C ILE A 22 2.27 -8.30 -5.41
N ASP A 23 3.19 -9.19 -5.03
CA ASP A 23 2.92 -10.63 -5.01
C ASP A 23 2.25 -11.09 -3.70
N HIS A 24 2.61 -10.48 -2.58
CA HIS A 24 2.22 -10.93 -1.24
C HIS A 24 1.72 -9.78 -0.35
N ALA A 25 0.39 -9.62 -0.24
CA ALA A 25 -0.21 -8.57 0.58
C ALA A 25 0.23 -8.60 2.05
N GLY A 26 0.38 -9.80 2.64
CA GLY A 26 0.80 -9.94 4.04
C GLY A 26 2.23 -9.43 4.31
N GLU A 27 3.13 -9.55 3.33
CA GLU A 27 4.48 -9.01 3.45
C GLU A 27 4.47 -7.48 3.39
N PHE A 28 3.67 -6.91 2.49
CA PHE A 28 3.53 -5.46 2.38
C PHE A 28 2.80 -4.84 3.59
N GLU A 29 1.76 -5.49 4.12
CA GLU A 29 1.12 -5.06 5.37
C GLU A 29 2.11 -5.03 6.53
N SER A 30 2.92 -6.09 6.66
CA SER A 30 3.96 -6.18 7.69
C SER A 30 5.02 -5.09 7.51
N TYR A 31 5.44 -4.83 6.26
CA TYR A 31 6.34 -3.74 5.92
C TYR A 31 5.79 -2.37 6.38
N LEU A 32 4.53 -2.07 6.11
CA LEU A 32 3.92 -0.81 6.55
C LEU A 32 3.91 -0.67 8.07
N ALA A 33 3.66 -1.76 8.82
CA ALA A 33 3.65 -1.75 10.27
C ALA A 33 5.06 -1.59 10.87
N GLU A 34 6.04 -2.36 10.38
CA GLU A 34 7.42 -2.36 10.86
C GLU A 34 8.12 -1.01 10.62
N HIS A 35 7.80 -0.35 9.51
CA HIS A 35 8.35 0.94 9.14
C HIS A 35 7.50 2.15 9.60
N GLY A 36 6.38 1.91 10.28
CA GLY A 36 5.53 2.98 10.84
C GLY A 36 4.67 3.73 9.82
N TYR A 37 4.58 3.24 8.59
CA TYR A 37 3.74 3.79 7.53
C TYR A 37 2.25 3.54 7.73
N GLU A 38 1.86 2.55 8.54
CA GLU A 38 0.46 2.15 8.75
C GLU A 38 -0.48 3.33 9.02
N LYS A 39 -0.02 4.30 9.81
CA LYS A 39 -0.80 5.48 10.22
C LYS A 39 -0.67 6.67 9.27
N ALA A 40 0.23 6.59 8.30
CA ALA A 40 0.52 7.66 7.35
C ALA A 40 -0.16 7.45 6.00
N VAL A 41 -0.76 6.28 5.75
CA VAL A 41 -1.46 6.00 4.49
C VAL A 41 -2.57 7.03 4.25
N GLN A 42 -2.51 7.67 3.10
CA GLN A 42 -3.40 8.77 2.73
C GLN A 42 -4.62 8.28 1.92
N ILE A 43 -5.73 9.01 2.05
CA ILE A 43 -6.94 8.81 1.22
C ILE A 43 -6.73 9.53 -0.10
N GLY A 44 -6.93 8.87 -1.23
CA GLY A 44 -6.72 9.49 -2.53
C GLY A 44 -6.57 8.51 -3.68
N HIS A 45 -6.11 9.05 -4.82
CA HIS A 45 -5.73 8.26 -5.99
C HIS A 45 -4.22 8.32 -6.18
N PHE A 46 -3.60 7.16 -6.31
CA PHE A 46 -2.15 6.99 -6.42
C PHE A 46 -1.79 6.23 -7.68
N GLU A 47 -0.74 6.66 -8.36
CA GLU A 47 -0.16 5.93 -9.47
C GLU A 47 0.90 4.98 -8.92
N VAL A 48 0.61 3.69 -8.98
CA VAL A 48 1.47 2.61 -8.46
C VAL A 48 1.69 1.63 -9.59
N HIS A 49 2.91 1.13 -9.73
CA HIS A 49 3.31 0.21 -10.79
C HIS A 49 3.96 -1.05 -10.19
N SER A 50 3.93 -2.15 -10.93
CA SER A 50 4.43 -3.46 -10.48
C SER A 50 5.96 -3.58 -10.45
N ASP A 51 6.67 -2.59 -10.99
CA ASP A 51 8.13 -2.47 -10.92
C ASP A 51 8.60 -1.72 -9.66
N MET A 52 7.68 -1.10 -8.91
CA MET A 52 7.98 -0.43 -7.65
C MET A 52 8.25 -1.45 -6.53
N ASP A 53 9.25 -1.18 -5.71
CA ASP A 53 9.48 -1.94 -4.49
C ASP A 53 8.55 -1.49 -3.34
N PHE A 54 8.58 -2.21 -2.21
CA PHE A 54 7.71 -1.88 -1.07
C PHE A 54 7.96 -0.48 -0.50
N TYR A 55 9.20 0.02 -0.56
CA TYR A 55 9.52 1.36 -0.12
C TYR A 55 8.90 2.41 -1.04
N GLU A 56 9.07 2.26 -2.34
CA GLU A 56 8.50 3.16 -3.35
C GLU A 56 6.96 3.20 -3.28
N ILE A 57 6.31 2.04 -3.11
CA ILE A 57 4.86 1.97 -2.94
C ILE A 57 4.44 2.66 -1.64
N ALA A 58 5.12 2.38 -0.51
CA ALA A 58 4.80 2.97 0.78
C ALA A 58 4.95 4.50 0.76
N GLU A 59 6.04 5.03 0.20
CA GLU A 59 6.25 6.47 0.06
C GLU A 59 5.17 7.11 -0.81
N THR A 60 4.80 6.45 -1.92
CA THR A 60 3.78 6.94 -2.86
C THR A 60 2.41 7.09 -2.19
N ILE A 61 2.04 6.18 -1.28
CA ILE A 61 0.71 6.21 -0.63
C ILE A 61 0.70 6.95 0.71
N THR A 62 1.83 7.50 1.17
CA THR A 62 1.96 8.16 2.48
C THR A 62 2.39 9.63 2.40
N ASN A 63 2.99 10.09 1.30
CA ASN A 63 3.38 11.49 1.07
C ASN A 63 2.59 12.13 -0.06
#